data_AF-A0A3E0NYW8-F1
#
_entry.id   AF-A0A3E0NYW8-F1
#
_cell.length_a   1.000
_cell.length_b   1.000
_cell.length_c   1.000
_cell.angle_alpha   90.00
_cell.angle_beta   90.00
_cell.angle_gamma   90.00
#
_symmetry.space_group_name_H-M   'P 1'
#
loop_
_entity.id
_entity.type
_entity.pdbx_description
1 polymer ?
#
loop_
_entity_poly.entity_id
_entity_poly.type
_entity_poly.pdbx_seq_one_letter_code
_entity_poly.pdbx_strand_id
1 'polypeptide(L)'
;MPRAPRYLEPGSPVVITHRCFQSRFLLRPSKLVNALILGVVALAQQLYGMKIHYLVVMSNHLHLLITPDSLQQLERFQRFVGGNISKEVGKAQGWEGGIFRGRYSMVNVTDEVLAQAGRLKYLLAHGVKEGLVRRPQDWPGIHAVKQLIKGAMRIRGGQWIDRSGLFQATQGYESNPRAKNRRVRKKQPRRIDFTRKLDVVLSPIPCWEHLTSKEYRAAVLGLLHEIANDHGDLIQQVPDDWKKRILSRDPKPRPRKTKRSPRPLCHAATREAWLEFKERFSEYVSAYMSASALLRSGVLAALEHFPKGCHLPRLTGDLRLALERPG
;
A
#
# COMPACT_ATOMS: atom_id res chain seq x y z
N MET A 1 -22.40 -13.92 6.65
CA MET A 1 -21.22 -14.82 6.69
C MET A 1 -19.99 -14.07 7.17
N PRO A 2 -19.18 -14.66 8.06
CA PRO A 2 -17.87 -14.11 8.42
C PRO A 2 -16.99 -13.97 7.18
N ARG A 3 -16.11 -12.96 7.15
CA ARG A 3 -15.16 -12.78 6.04
C ARG A 3 -14.19 -13.95 6.01
N ALA A 4 -13.91 -14.48 4.81
CA ALA A 4 -12.89 -15.49 4.62
C ALA A 4 -11.52 -15.04 5.20
N PRO A 5 -10.72 -15.99 5.72
CA PRO A 5 -9.36 -15.70 6.19
C PRO A 5 -8.50 -15.16 5.04
N ARG A 6 -7.44 -14.42 5.40
CA ARG A 6 -6.46 -13.98 4.40
C ARG A 6 -5.64 -15.19 3.99
N TYR A 7 -5.51 -15.39 2.68
CA TYR A 7 -4.66 -16.40 2.09
C TYR A 7 -3.56 -15.70 1.30
N LEU A 8 -2.32 -16.12 1.54
CA LEU A 8 -1.12 -15.68 0.83
C LEU A 8 -0.50 -16.92 0.21
N GLU A 9 -0.33 -16.90 -1.11
CA GLU A 9 0.45 -17.91 -1.80
C GLU A 9 1.94 -17.58 -1.59
N PRO A 10 2.75 -18.51 -1.04
CA PRO A 10 4.15 -18.23 -0.74
C PRO A 10 4.93 -17.76 -1.97
N GLY A 11 5.71 -16.69 -1.84
CA GLY A 11 6.52 -16.14 -2.92
C GLY A 11 5.75 -15.35 -3.99
N SER A 12 4.43 -15.51 -4.07
CA SER A 12 3.63 -14.82 -5.07
C SER A 12 3.39 -13.35 -4.72
N PRO A 13 3.41 -12.45 -5.73
CA PRO A 13 3.13 -11.05 -5.49
C PRO A 13 1.64 -10.83 -5.24
N VAL A 14 1.32 -9.82 -4.43
CA VAL A 14 -0.04 -9.42 -4.11
C VAL A 14 -0.28 -7.97 -4.45
N VAL A 15 -1.50 -7.69 -4.90
CA VAL A 15 -1.96 -6.32 -5.15
C VAL A 15 -2.73 -5.84 -3.95
N ILE A 16 -2.19 -4.82 -3.31
CA ILE A 16 -2.86 -4.11 -2.23
C ILE A 16 -3.60 -2.92 -2.82
N THR A 17 -4.84 -2.73 -2.38
CA THR A 17 -5.60 -1.50 -2.63
C THR A 17 -6.10 -0.93 -1.32
N HIS A 18 -5.76 0.32 -1.02
CA HIS A 18 -6.28 1.01 0.15
C HIS A 18 -7.06 2.25 -0.29
N ARG A 19 -8.39 2.18 -0.16
CA ARG A 19 -9.29 3.25 -0.62
C ARG A 19 -9.64 4.20 0.52
N CYS A 20 -9.64 5.49 0.20
CA CYS A 20 -10.04 6.53 1.12
C CYS A 20 -11.49 6.35 1.59
N PHE A 21 -11.76 6.80 2.82
CA PHE A 21 -13.10 6.85 3.38
C PHE A 21 -14.04 7.59 2.44
N GLN A 22 -15.18 6.98 2.14
CA GLN A 22 -16.17 7.48 1.16
C GLN A 22 -15.60 7.86 -0.22
N SER A 23 -14.44 7.31 -0.59
CA SER A 23 -13.71 7.64 -1.83
C SER A 23 -13.33 9.13 -1.97
N ARG A 24 -13.25 9.86 -0.85
CA ARG A 24 -12.80 11.26 -0.80
C ARG A 24 -11.37 11.38 -1.33
N PHE A 25 -11.01 12.55 -1.83
CA PHE A 25 -9.71 12.78 -2.46
C PHE A 25 -8.62 13.16 -1.46
N LEU A 26 -8.59 12.50 -0.30
CA LEU A 26 -7.69 12.82 0.81
C LEU A 26 -6.20 12.61 0.48
N LEU A 27 -5.90 11.80 -0.54
CA LEU A 27 -4.55 11.59 -1.08
C LEU A 27 -4.25 12.49 -2.28
N ARG A 28 -4.99 13.61 -2.45
CA ARG A 28 -4.74 14.58 -3.53
C ARG A 28 -3.27 14.97 -3.55
N PRO A 29 -2.58 14.82 -4.70
CA PRO A 29 -1.17 15.12 -4.82
C PRO A 29 -0.81 16.54 -4.39
N SER A 30 0.27 16.66 -3.63
CA SER A 30 1.00 17.90 -3.35
C SER A 30 2.44 17.56 -2.99
N LYS A 31 3.37 18.52 -3.04
CA LYS A 31 4.76 18.28 -2.63
C LYS A 31 4.85 17.68 -1.22
N LEU A 32 4.07 18.22 -0.28
CA LEU A 32 4.04 17.76 1.11
C LEU A 32 3.42 16.37 1.25
N VAL A 33 2.22 16.15 0.68
CA VAL A 33 1.51 14.86 0.78
C VAL A 33 2.32 13.74 0.14
N ASN A 34 2.92 13.99 -1.02
CA ASN A 34 3.77 13.03 -1.71
C ASN A 34 4.99 12.66 -0.85
N ALA A 35 5.68 13.66 -0.29
CA ALA A 35 6.86 13.43 0.54
C ALA A 35 6.52 12.62 1.80
N LEU A 36 5.42 12.96 2.49
CA LEU A 36 4.98 12.23 3.69
C LEU A 36 4.63 10.78 3.38
N ILE A 37 3.86 10.52 2.33
CA ILE A 37 3.49 9.16 1.95
C ILE A 37 4.72 8.34 1.57
N LEU A 38 5.63 8.89 0.76
CA LEU A 38 6.88 8.21 0.41
C LEU A 38 7.74 7.93 1.65
N GLY A 39 7.84 8.87 2.58
CA GLY A 39 8.58 8.68 3.83
C GLY A 39 8.01 7.57 4.71
N VAL A 40 6.68 7.50 4.82
CA VAL A 40 5.99 6.42 5.53
C VAL A 40 6.26 5.06 4.88
N VAL A 41 6.11 4.97 3.56
CA VAL A 41 6.32 3.71 2.82
C VAL A 41 7.78 3.29 2.89
N ALA A 42 8.73 4.22 2.72
CA ALA A 42 10.15 3.94 2.78
C ALA A 42 10.60 3.46 4.17
N LEU A 43 10.11 4.10 5.25
CA LEU A 43 10.40 3.62 6.60
C LEU A 43 9.79 2.23 6.84
N ALA A 44 8.54 2.01 6.43
CA ALA A 44 7.90 0.70 6.54
C ALA A 44 8.70 -0.38 5.78
N GLN A 45 9.21 -0.04 4.59
CA GLN A 45 10.05 -0.94 3.81
C GLN A 45 11.32 -1.32 4.57
N GLN A 46 12.01 -0.36 5.19
CA GLN A 46 13.20 -0.61 5.99
C GLN A 46 12.90 -1.45 7.25
N LEU A 47 11.80 -1.14 7.94
CA LEU A 47 11.43 -1.83 9.19
C LEU A 47 11.00 -3.28 8.99
N TYR A 48 10.39 -3.60 7.85
CA TYR A 48 9.77 -4.91 7.62
C TYR A 48 10.39 -5.71 6.47
N GLY A 49 11.38 -5.17 5.76
CA GLY A 49 12.04 -5.86 4.65
C GLY A 49 11.14 -6.11 3.44
N MET A 50 10.09 -5.30 3.23
CA MET A 50 9.07 -5.57 2.21
C MET A 50 9.62 -5.39 0.79
N LYS A 51 9.46 -6.41 -0.07
CA LYS A 51 9.71 -6.29 -1.52
C LYS A 51 8.59 -5.48 -2.16
N ILE A 52 8.92 -4.31 -2.69
CA ILE A 52 7.98 -3.40 -3.37
C ILE A 52 8.30 -3.38 -4.85
N HIS A 53 7.39 -3.89 -5.68
CA HIS A 53 7.57 -3.89 -7.13
C HIS A 53 6.95 -2.67 -7.79
N TYR A 54 5.85 -2.16 -7.23
CA TYR A 54 5.16 -1.01 -7.77
C TYR A 54 4.41 -0.22 -6.70
N LEU A 55 4.39 1.11 -6.86
CA LEU A 55 3.62 2.04 -6.03
C LEU A 55 2.98 3.11 -6.92
N VAL A 56 1.67 3.27 -6.78
CA VAL A 56 0.93 4.41 -7.32
C VAL A 56 -0.08 4.93 -6.30
N VAL A 57 -0.13 6.24 -6.14
CA VAL A 57 -1.05 6.92 -5.22
C VAL A 57 -1.94 7.85 -6.03
N MET A 58 -3.17 7.41 -6.22
CA MET A 58 -4.25 8.20 -6.81
C MET A 58 -4.87 9.10 -5.75
N SER A 59 -5.67 10.08 -6.16
CA SER A 59 -6.22 11.06 -5.21
C SER A 59 -7.13 10.45 -4.13
N ASN A 60 -7.77 9.29 -4.37
CA ASN A 60 -8.70 8.65 -3.43
C ASN A 60 -8.35 7.20 -3.07
N HIS A 61 -7.23 6.68 -3.54
CA HIS A 61 -6.74 5.35 -3.18
C HIS A 61 -5.27 5.19 -3.54
N LEU A 62 -4.62 4.22 -2.92
CA LEU A 62 -3.29 3.79 -3.34
C LEU A 62 -3.30 2.31 -3.74
N HIS A 63 -2.36 1.97 -4.62
CA HIS A 63 -2.03 0.61 -5.00
C HIS A 63 -0.56 0.31 -4.72
N LEU A 64 -0.31 -0.90 -4.22
CA LEU A 64 1.02 -1.48 -4.08
C LEU A 64 1.01 -2.85 -4.74
N LEU A 65 2.06 -3.15 -5.51
CA LEU A 65 2.42 -4.52 -5.91
C LEU A 65 3.62 -4.93 -5.07
N ILE A 66 3.44 -5.92 -4.21
CA ILE A 66 4.43 -6.32 -3.20
C ILE A 66 4.50 -7.84 -3.10
N THR A 67 5.66 -8.39 -2.76
CA THR A 67 5.80 -9.80 -2.38
C THR A 67 6.14 -9.87 -0.89
N PRO A 68 5.16 -10.20 -0.03
CA PRO A 68 5.42 -10.44 1.37
C PRO A 68 5.95 -11.87 1.61
N ASP A 69 6.87 -12.03 2.55
CA ASP A 69 7.40 -13.33 2.97
C ASP A 69 6.39 -14.09 3.88
N SER A 70 5.47 -13.36 4.51
CA SER A 70 4.43 -13.92 5.38
C SER A 70 3.23 -12.99 5.54
N LEU A 71 2.10 -13.54 5.99
CA LEU A 71 0.93 -12.72 6.37
C LEU A 71 1.25 -11.79 7.55
N GLN A 72 2.11 -12.22 8.49
CA GLN A 72 2.53 -11.39 9.64
C GLN A 72 3.33 -10.18 9.18
N GLN A 73 4.30 -10.36 8.28
CA GLN A 73 5.07 -9.25 7.70
C GLN A 73 4.14 -8.29 6.95
N LEU A 74 3.24 -8.82 6.12
CA LEU A 74 2.26 -8.02 5.38
C LEU A 74 1.37 -7.19 6.31
N GLU A 75 0.83 -7.80 7.38
CA GLU A 75 -0.03 -7.10 8.33
C GLU A 75 0.72 -5.99 9.05
N ARG A 76 1.93 -6.27 9.56
CA ARG A 76 2.77 -5.27 10.26
C ARG A 76 3.09 -4.10 9.33
N PHE A 77 3.48 -4.39 8.09
CA PHE A 77 3.75 -3.39 7.06
C PHE A 77 2.50 -2.53 6.76
N GLN A 78 1.36 -3.16 6.47
CA GLN A 78 0.14 -2.43 6.10
C GLN A 78 -0.48 -1.67 7.26
N ARG A 79 -0.37 -2.18 8.50
CA ARG A 79 -0.77 -1.47 9.72
C ARG A 79 0.07 -0.20 9.89
N PHE A 80 1.38 -0.30 9.72
CA PHE A 80 2.28 0.84 9.78
C PHE A 80 1.96 1.87 8.69
N VAL A 81 1.88 1.44 7.43
CA VAL A 81 1.62 2.31 6.28
C VAL A 81 0.26 2.99 6.40
N GLY A 82 -0.82 2.21 6.61
CA GLY A 82 -2.17 2.74 6.72
C GLY A 82 -2.34 3.70 7.89
N GLY A 83 -1.79 3.35 9.06
CA GLY A 83 -1.88 4.17 10.26
C GLY A 83 -1.10 5.48 10.14
N ASN A 84 0.15 5.43 9.67
CA ASN A 84 0.99 6.64 9.58
C ASN A 84 0.58 7.54 8.42
N ILE A 85 0.15 7.01 7.26
CA ILE A 85 -0.43 7.85 6.21
C ILE A 85 -1.69 8.55 6.75
N SER A 86 -2.57 7.84 7.47
CA SER A 86 -3.78 8.46 8.04
C SER A 86 -3.43 9.65 8.96
N LYS A 87 -2.43 9.50 9.83
CA LYS A 87 -1.98 10.56 10.74
C LYS A 87 -1.33 11.73 10.00
N GLU A 88 -0.33 11.46 9.17
CA GLU A 88 0.48 12.49 8.52
C GLU A 88 -0.30 13.24 7.43
N VAL A 89 -1.04 12.51 6.58
CA VAL A 89 -1.87 13.12 5.54
C VAL A 89 -3.11 13.76 6.15
N GLY A 90 -3.72 13.15 7.17
CA GLY A 90 -4.84 13.76 7.90
C GLY A 90 -4.46 15.14 8.44
N LYS A 91 -3.32 15.23 9.13
CA LYS A 91 -2.77 16.52 9.60
C LYS A 91 -2.49 17.50 8.46
N ALA A 92 -1.92 17.03 7.34
CA ALA A 92 -1.61 17.89 6.19
C ALA A 92 -2.84 18.43 5.45
N GLN A 93 -3.98 17.72 5.50
CA GLN A 93 -5.23 18.09 4.83
C GLN A 93 -6.25 18.76 5.76
N GLY A 94 -5.94 18.90 7.06
CA GLY A 94 -6.90 19.32 8.08
C GLY A 94 -8.09 18.37 8.15
N TRP A 95 -7.83 17.06 8.18
CA TRP A 95 -8.82 16.00 8.25
C TRP A 95 -8.70 15.25 9.57
N GLU A 96 -9.82 15.10 10.27
CA GLU A 96 -9.92 14.34 11.50
C GLU A 96 -10.45 12.93 11.24
N GLY A 97 -9.89 11.95 11.96
CA GLY A 97 -10.23 10.54 11.82
C GLY A 97 -9.43 9.79 10.73
N GLY A 98 -9.86 8.56 10.45
CA GLY A 98 -9.17 7.69 9.49
C GLY A 98 -9.37 8.14 8.05
N ILE A 99 -8.28 8.27 7.28
CA ILE A 99 -8.40 8.65 5.86
C ILE A 99 -8.87 7.46 5.00
N PHE A 100 -8.70 6.23 5.47
CA PHE A 100 -9.06 5.01 4.76
C PHE A 100 -10.35 4.40 5.32
N ARG A 101 -11.13 3.72 4.47
CA ARG A 101 -12.47 3.21 4.88
C ARG A 101 -12.44 2.01 5.84
N GLY A 102 -11.28 1.41 6.09
CA GLY A 102 -11.15 0.14 6.83
C GLY A 102 -9.93 -0.63 6.38
N ARG A 103 -9.96 -1.97 6.45
CA ARG A 103 -8.83 -2.81 5.98
C ARG A 103 -8.58 -2.63 4.48
N TYR A 104 -7.31 -2.68 4.10
CA TYR A 104 -6.89 -2.79 2.72
C TYR A 104 -7.44 -4.06 2.05
N SER A 105 -7.68 -3.97 0.74
CA SER A 105 -7.90 -5.13 -0.13
C SER A 105 -6.55 -5.75 -0.47
N MET A 106 -6.52 -7.08 -0.54
CA MET A 106 -5.39 -7.90 -0.97
C MET A 106 -5.93 -8.92 -1.98
N VAL A 107 -5.21 -9.10 -3.08
CA VAL A 107 -5.50 -10.09 -4.14
C VAL A 107 -4.17 -10.68 -4.58
N ASN A 108 -4.03 -12.00 -4.59
CA ASN A 108 -2.84 -12.69 -5.10
C ASN A 108 -2.78 -12.56 -6.63
N VAL A 109 -1.57 -12.55 -7.17
CA VAL A 109 -1.29 -12.65 -8.59
C VAL A 109 -0.58 -13.97 -8.81
N THR A 110 -1.08 -14.80 -9.72
CA THR A 110 -0.47 -16.10 -10.02
C THR A 110 0.93 -15.94 -10.60
N ASP A 111 1.69 -17.03 -10.60
CA ASP A 111 3.09 -17.03 -11.04
C ASP A 111 3.27 -16.90 -12.56
N GLU A 112 2.17 -16.95 -13.32
CA GLU A 112 2.18 -16.76 -14.76
C GLU A 112 2.77 -15.40 -15.16
N VAL A 113 3.73 -15.41 -16.08
CA VAL A 113 4.36 -14.18 -16.63
C VAL A 113 3.30 -13.20 -17.11
N LEU A 114 2.28 -13.69 -17.82
CA LEU A 114 1.17 -12.88 -18.33
C LEU A 114 0.33 -12.27 -17.21
N ALA A 115 0.11 -12.99 -16.09
CA ALA A 115 -0.66 -12.47 -14.96
C ALA A 115 0.10 -11.34 -14.25
N GLN A 116 1.40 -11.54 -14.00
CA GLN A 116 2.24 -10.55 -13.33
C GLN A 116 2.52 -9.33 -14.21
N ALA A 117 2.93 -9.52 -15.46
CA ALA A 117 3.15 -8.45 -16.42
C ALA A 117 1.85 -7.69 -16.72
N GLY A 118 0.74 -8.40 -16.94
CA GLY A 118 -0.59 -7.80 -17.13
C GLY A 118 -1.06 -7.03 -15.89
N ARG A 119 -0.71 -7.51 -14.69
CA ARG A 119 -1.01 -6.76 -13.46
C ARG A 119 -0.20 -5.49 -13.37
N LEU A 120 1.10 -5.54 -13.67
CA LEU A 120 1.97 -4.35 -13.73
C LEU A 120 1.46 -3.35 -14.78
N LYS A 121 1.07 -3.80 -15.98
CA LYS A 121 0.47 -2.97 -17.04
C LYS A 121 -0.74 -2.19 -16.53
N TYR A 122 -1.67 -2.87 -15.89
CA TYR A 122 -2.85 -2.18 -15.32
C TYR A 122 -2.49 -1.16 -14.24
N LEU A 123 -1.46 -1.44 -13.42
CA LEU A 123 -1.01 -0.49 -12.40
C LEU A 123 -0.30 0.72 -13.04
N LEU A 124 0.47 0.48 -14.10
CA LEU A 124 1.06 1.51 -14.95
C LEU A 124 -0.01 2.38 -15.62
N ALA A 125 -1.15 1.80 -16.01
CA ALA A 125 -2.22 2.50 -16.70
C ALA A 125 -3.04 3.46 -15.81
N HIS A 126 -2.80 3.50 -14.49
CA HIS A 126 -3.49 4.45 -13.62
C HIS A 126 -3.20 5.90 -14.01
N GLY A 127 -4.21 6.75 -13.90
CA GLY A 127 -4.24 8.09 -14.48
C GLY A 127 -4.76 8.07 -15.91
N VAL A 128 -4.20 7.23 -16.79
CA VAL A 128 -4.60 7.14 -18.20
C VAL A 128 -5.94 6.44 -18.38
N LYS A 129 -6.10 5.23 -17.81
CA LYS A 129 -7.34 4.44 -17.93
C LYS A 129 -8.55 5.07 -17.25
N GLU A 130 -8.34 6.12 -16.44
CA GLU A 130 -9.40 6.94 -15.86
C GLU A 130 -9.62 8.27 -16.62
N GLY A 131 -8.92 8.51 -17.73
CA GLY A 131 -9.00 9.75 -18.52
C GLY A 131 -8.51 10.99 -17.77
N LEU A 132 -7.61 10.83 -16.80
CA LEU A 132 -7.12 11.93 -15.95
C LEU A 132 -5.84 12.57 -16.48
N VAL A 133 -4.99 11.81 -17.17
CA VAL A 133 -3.72 12.26 -17.74
C VAL A 133 -3.47 11.58 -19.07
N ARG A 134 -2.67 12.20 -19.94
CA ARG A 134 -2.36 11.66 -21.28
C ARG A 134 -1.32 10.54 -21.24
N ARG A 135 -0.39 10.57 -20.28
CA ARG A 135 0.64 9.54 -20.09
C ARG A 135 0.75 9.18 -18.62
N PRO A 136 1.10 7.94 -18.23
CA PRO A 136 1.22 7.57 -16.82
C PRO A 136 2.19 8.46 -16.03
N GLN A 137 3.31 8.85 -16.65
CA GLN A 137 4.32 9.72 -16.05
C GLN A 137 3.86 11.17 -15.84
N ASP A 138 2.74 11.58 -16.45
CA ASP A 138 2.19 12.93 -16.26
C ASP A 138 1.47 13.06 -14.91
N TRP A 139 1.09 11.95 -14.27
CA TRP A 139 0.44 11.99 -12.95
C TRP A 139 1.26 12.83 -11.95
N PRO A 140 0.68 13.87 -11.32
CA PRO A 140 1.46 14.81 -10.51
C PRO A 140 1.82 14.26 -9.13
N GLY A 141 1.22 13.14 -8.73
CA GLY A 141 1.49 12.42 -7.49
C GLY A 141 2.60 11.38 -7.59
N ILE A 142 2.54 10.45 -6.65
CA ILE A 142 3.43 9.30 -6.60
C ILE A 142 2.99 8.29 -7.66
N HIS A 143 3.91 7.97 -8.57
CA HIS A 143 3.75 6.95 -9.60
C HIS A 143 5.13 6.39 -9.94
N ALA A 144 5.34 5.10 -9.68
CA ALA A 144 6.66 4.47 -9.85
C ALA A 144 7.18 4.50 -11.30
N VAL A 145 6.29 4.61 -12.30
CA VAL A 145 6.61 4.71 -13.73
C VAL A 145 7.73 5.70 -14.03
N LYS A 146 7.75 6.86 -13.35
CA LYS A 146 8.76 7.92 -13.57
C LYS A 146 10.18 7.45 -13.33
N GLN A 147 10.36 6.46 -12.46
CA GLN A 147 11.67 5.89 -12.14
C GLN A 147 11.96 4.70 -13.04
N LEU A 148 10.97 3.84 -13.29
CA LEU A 148 11.13 2.68 -14.17
C LEU A 148 11.53 3.09 -15.61
N ILE A 149 10.94 4.14 -16.18
CA ILE A 149 11.32 4.64 -17.52
C ILE A 149 12.77 5.15 -17.58
N LYS A 150 13.33 5.55 -16.44
CA LYS A 150 14.72 6.01 -16.30
C LYS A 150 15.68 4.87 -15.97
N GLY A 151 15.19 3.64 -15.84
CA GLY A 151 15.98 2.52 -15.32
C GLY A 151 16.37 2.68 -13.85
N ALA A 152 15.66 3.54 -13.11
CA ALA A 152 15.91 3.79 -11.70
C ALA A 152 14.95 2.96 -10.84
N MET A 153 15.49 2.07 -10.01
CA MET A 153 14.71 1.26 -9.06
C MET A 153 14.54 1.98 -7.71
N ARG A 154 14.37 3.31 -7.73
CA ARG A 154 14.29 4.13 -6.51
C ARG A 154 13.41 5.35 -6.68
N ILE A 155 12.38 5.49 -5.85
CA ILE A 155 11.54 6.69 -5.76
C ILE A 155 12.08 7.59 -4.66
N ARG A 156 12.67 8.72 -5.06
CA ARG A 156 13.30 9.67 -4.15
C ARG A 156 12.32 10.65 -3.53
N GLY A 157 12.72 11.23 -2.40
CA GLY A 157 12.08 12.42 -1.83
C GLY A 157 11.03 12.14 -0.76
N GLY A 158 11.06 10.96 -0.14
CA GLY A 158 10.28 10.68 1.05
C GLY A 158 10.78 11.44 2.26
N GLN A 159 9.85 11.86 3.12
CA GLN A 159 10.12 12.55 4.38
C GLN A 159 9.39 11.82 5.50
N TRP A 160 10.14 11.18 6.37
CA TRP A 160 9.63 10.64 7.62
C TRP A 160 9.91 11.62 8.75
N ILE A 161 8.87 12.00 9.50
CA ILE A 161 9.00 12.88 10.65
C ILE A 161 8.88 12.02 11.90
N ASP A 162 9.92 12.00 12.74
CA ASP A 162 9.82 11.44 14.08
C ASP A 162 8.98 12.35 14.98
N ARG A 163 7.67 12.11 14.98
CA ARG A 163 6.71 12.88 15.77
C ARG A 163 6.89 12.69 17.27
N SER A 164 7.30 11.49 17.71
CA SER A 164 7.50 11.19 19.12
C SER A 164 8.71 11.93 19.67
N GLY A 165 9.85 11.85 18.97
CA GLY A 165 11.05 12.60 19.31
C GLY A 165 10.82 14.11 19.28
N LEU A 166 10.13 14.61 18.25
CA LEU A 166 9.77 16.03 18.16
C LEU A 166 8.91 16.47 19.35
N PHE A 167 7.89 15.70 19.71
CA PHE A 167 7.02 16.00 20.84
C PHE A 167 7.80 16.05 22.16
N GLN A 168 8.61 15.04 22.45
CA GLN A 168 9.43 14.98 23.66
C GLN A 168 10.40 16.17 23.75
N ALA A 169 11.07 16.48 22.63
CA ALA A 169 11.97 17.62 22.57
C ALA A 169 11.24 18.95 22.78
N THR A 170 10.05 19.12 22.18
CA THR A 170 9.21 20.31 22.36
C THR A 170 8.80 20.48 23.82
N GLN A 171 8.33 19.42 24.46
CA GLN A 171 7.94 19.46 25.87
C GLN A 171 9.11 19.81 26.79
N GLY A 172 10.28 19.16 26.59
CA GLY A 172 11.48 19.48 27.36
C GLY A 172 12.01 20.90 27.13
N TYR A 173 11.80 21.45 25.93
CA TYR A 173 12.13 22.85 25.63
C TYR A 173 11.15 23.82 26.32
N GLU A 174 9.85 23.54 26.28
CA GLU A 174 8.81 24.39 26.88
C GLU A 174 8.88 24.42 28.41
N SER A 175 9.26 23.30 29.04
CA SER A 175 9.46 23.22 30.48
C SER A 175 10.77 23.86 30.98
N ASN A 176 11.66 24.31 30.08
CA ASN A 176 12.95 24.89 30.45
C ASN A 176 12.77 26.35 30.92
N PRO A 177 13.05 26.70 32.19
CA PRO A 177 12.89 28.07 32.70
C PRO A 177 13.72 29.10 31.95
N ARG A 178 14.80 28.66 31.28
CA ARG A 178 15.70 29.48 30.47
C ARG A 178 15.27 29.60 29.01
N ALA A 179 14.13 29.06 28.59
CA ALA A 179 13.66 29.10 27.20
C ALA A 179 13.52 30.53 26.64
N LYS A 180 13.26 31.52 27.50
CA LYS A 180 13.24 32.95 27.13
C LYS A 180 14.63 33.53 26.80
N ASN A 181 15.72 32.88 27.23
CA ASN A 181 17.07 33.33 26.92
C ASN A 181 17.37 33.16 25.43
N ARG A 182 17.91 34.22 24.80
CA ARG A 182 18.18 34.27 23.36
C ARG A 182 19.01 33.07 22.83
N ARG A 183 19.98 32.59 23.61
CA ARG A 183 20.82 31.43 23.25
C ARG A 183 20.04 30.11 23.29
N VAL A 184 19.10 29.96 24.22
CA VAL A 184 18.23 28.77 24.33
C VAL A 184 17.15 28.81 23.26
N ARG A 185 16.58 29.99 22.95
CA ARG A 185 15.58 30.16 21.90
C ARG A 185 16.02 29.67 20.53
N LYS A 186 17.31 29.84 20.19
CA LYS A 186 17.90 29.32 18.95
C LYS A 186 17.92 27.79 18.87
N LYS A 187 17.79 27.10 20.00
CA LYS A 187 17.74 25.63 20.11
C LYS A 187 16.31 25.08 20.17
N GLN A 188 15.30 25.89 19.87
CA GLN A 188 13.92 25.41 19.81
C GLN A 188 13.82 24.23 18.82
N PRO A 189 13.25 23.09 19.22
CA PRO A 189 13.08 21.93 18.35
C PRO A 189 12.29 22.29 17.10
N ARG A 190 12.86 22.05 15.92
CA ARG A 190 12.17 22.29 14.65
C ARG A 190 11.84 20.96 14.00
N ARG A 191 10.72 20.92 13.29
CA ARG A 191 10.30 19.72 12.53
C ARG A 191 11.40 19.16 11.63
N ILE A 192 12.17 20.03 10.99
CA ILE A 192 13.24 19.62 10.07
C ILE A 192 14.35 18.83 10.78
N ASP A 193 14.62 19.12 12.05
CA ASP A 193 15.64 18.43 12.85
C ASP A 193 15.23 16.97 13.17
N PHE A 194 13.93 16.68 13.11
CA PHE A 194 13.34 15.35 13.30
C PHE A 194 12.83 14.72 12.00
N THR A 195 13.20 15.29 10.85
CA THR A 195 12.77 14.80 9.53
C THR A 195 13.90 14.02 8.87
N ARG A 196 13.69 12.72 8.66
CA ARG A 196 14.57 11.85 7.89
C ARG A 196 14.14 11.83 6.43
N LYS A 197 15.10 12.02 5.52
CA LYS A 197 14.87 11.78 4.09
C LYS A 197 15.06 10.31 3.80
N LEU A 198 14.05 9.68 3.20
CA LEU A 198 14.04 8.25 2.90
C LEU A 198 13.54 8.04 1.47
N ASP A 199 14.06 7.01 0.83
CA ASP A 199 13.69 6.63 -0.53
C ASP A 199 12.99 5.27 -0.52
N VAL A 200 11.99 5.09 -1.39
CA VAL A 200 11.38 3.78 -1.63
C VAL A 200 12.22 3.06 -2.68
N VAL A 201 12.73 1.87 -2.34
CA VAL A 201 13.46 1.02 -3.27
C VAL A 201 12.49 0.08 -3.96
N LEU A 202 12.60 -0.05 -5.27
CA LEU A 202 11.78 -0.97 -6.05
C LEU A 202 12.56 -2.26 -6.31
N SER A 203 11.85 -3.38 -6.42
CA SER A 203 12.35 -4.68 -6.86
C SER A 203 11.68 -5.07 -8.18
N PRO A 204 12.35 -5.80 -9.10
CA PRO A 204 11.70 -6.39 -10.25
C PRO A 204 10.49 -7.23 -9.83
N ILE A 205 9.42 -7.28 -10.62
CA ILE A 205 8.36 -8.28 -10.40
C ILE A 205 8.95 -9.69 -10.54
N PRO A 206 8.48 -10.70 -9.79
CA PRO A 206 9.09 -12.03 -9.76
C PRO A 206 9.31 -12.66 -11.13
N CYS A 207 8.33 -12.59 -12.03
CA CYS A 207 8.45 -13.15 -13.37
C CYS A 207 9.54 -12.50 -14.24
N TRP A 208 10.07 -11.33 -13.83
CA TRP A 208 11.12 -10.57 -14.51
C TRP A 208 12.36 -10.37 -13.63
N GLU A 209 12.50 -11.13 -12.54
CA GLU A 209 13.65 -11.01 -11.62
C GLU A 209 14.98 -11.37 -12.29
N HIS A 210 14.94 -12.27 -13.28
CA HIS A 210 16.09 -12.69 -14.07
C HIS A 210 16.53 -11.66 -15.12
N LEU A 211 15.72 -10.65 -15.42
CA LEU A 211 16.04 -9.66 -16.45
C LEU A 211 17.13 -8.70 -15.97
N THR A 212 18.02 -8.33 -16.88
CA THR A 212 18.93 -7.20 -16.65
C THR A 212 18.15 -5.90 -16.50
N SER A 213 18.79 -4.87 -15.93
CA SER A 213 18.17 -3.54 -15.80
C SER A 213 17.73 -2.94 -17.15
N LYS A 214 18.45 -3.26 -18.24
CA LYS A 214 18.13 -2.80 -19.60
C LYS A 214 16.89 -3.51 -20.15
N GLU A 215 16.82 -4.83 -19.99
CA GLU A 215 15.67 -5.64 -20.44
C GLU A 215 14.42 -5.33 -19.63
N TYR A 216 14.52 -5.19 -18.31
CA TYR A 216 13.40 -4.79 -17.45
C TYR A 216 12.82 -3.44 -17.89
N ARG A 217 13.71 -2.47 -18.15
CA ARG A 217 13.30 -1.15 -18.66
C ARG A 217 12.62 -1.26 -20.02
N ALA A 218 13.16 -2.06 -20.94
CA ALA A 218 12.57 -2.29 -22.26
C ALA A 218 11.17 -2.92 -22.15
N ALA A 219 10.99 -3.93 -21.29
CA ALA A 219 9.71 -4.55 -21.03
C ALA A 219 8.67 -3.55 -20.49
N VAL A 220 9.07 -2.70 -19.52
CA VAL A 220 8.19 -1.63 -19.02
C VAL A 220 7.81 -0.63 -20.12
N LEU A 221 8.74 -0.25 -20.99
CA LEU A 221 8.46 0.64 -22.13
C LEU A 221 7.47 0.00 -23.12
N GLY A 222 7.59 -1.31 -23.37
CA GLY A 222 6.62 -2.08 -24.15
C GLY A 222 5.21 -2.00 -23.57
N LEU A 223 5.08 -2.24 -22.25
CA LEU A 223 3.78 -2.09 -21.57
C LEU A 223 3.21 -0.68 -21.69
N LEU A 224 4.05 0.37 -21.63
CA LEU A 224 3.60 1.75 -21.79
C LEU A 224 3.13 2.06 -23.21
N HIS A 225 3.74 1.44 -24.23
CA HIS A 225 3.28 1.53 -25.61
C HIS A 225 1.90 0.89 -25.77
N GLU A 226 1.72 -0.32 -25.23
CA GLU A 226 0.41 -0.97 -25.23
C GLU A 226 -0.66 -0.14 -24.51
N ILE A 227 -0.33 0.48 -23.37
CA ILE A 227 -1.26 1.36 -22.63
C ILE A 227 -1.70 2.57 -23.46
N ALA A 228 -0.79 3.14 -24.26
CA ALA A 228 -1.11 4.26 -25.14
C ALA A 228 -2.09 3.82 -26.25
N ASN A 229 -1.92 2.61 -26.78
CA ASN A 229 -2.80 2.05 -27.79
C ASN A 229 -4.17 1.68 -27.20
N ASP A 230 -4.21 0.96 -26.08
CA ASP A 230 -5.44 0.48 -25.42
C ASP A 230 -6.35 1.61 -24.91
N HIS A 231 -5.81 2.81 -24.72
CA HIS A 231 -6.52 3.95 -24.14
C HIS A 231 -6.46 5.22 -25.01
N GLY A 232 -6.19 5.08 -26.32
CA GLY A 232 -6.10 6.19 -27.26
C GLY A 232 -7.28 7.18 -27.17
N ASP A 233 -8.51 6.68 -27.16
CA ASP A 233 -9.73 7.50 -27.08
C ASP A 233 -9.79 8.31 -25.78
N LEU A 234 -9.45 7.71 -24.65
CA LEU A 234 -9.43 8.40 -23.35
C LEU A 234 -8.35 9.48 -23.33
N ILE A 235 -7.19 9.21 -23.92
CA ILE A 235 -6.06 10.16 -24.01
C ILE A 235 -6.44 11.40 -24.82
N GLN A 236 -7.20 11.22 -25.91
CA GLN A 236 -7.69 12.32 -26.72
C GLN A 236 -8.70 13.21 -25.96
N GLN A 237 -9.51 12.60 -25.09
CA GLN A 237 -10.51 13.29 -24.27
C GLN A 237 -9.94 14.01 -23.03
N VAL A 238 -8.65 13.85 -22.72
CA VAL A 238 -8.03 14.52 -21.57
C VAL A 238 -7.98 16.03 -21.81
N PRO A 239 -8.61 16.86 -20.96
CA PRO A 239 -8.63 18.32 -21.14
C PRO A 239 -7.26 18.93 -20.84
N ASP A 240 -6.89 20.03 -21.50
CA ASP A 240 -5.55 20.62 -21.34
C ASP A 240 -5.27 21.14 -19.92
N ASP A 241 -6.31 21.54 -19.18
CA ASP A 241 -6.21 21.98 -17.79
C ASP A 241 -6.26 20.81 -16.77
N TRP A 242 -6.11 19.55 -17.21
CA TRP A 242 -6.16 18.34 -16.38
C TRP A 242 -5.33 18.46 -15.09
N LYS A 243 -4.13 19.05 -15.18
CA LYS A 243 -3.21 19.19 -14.06
C LYS A 243 -3.78 20.11 -12.99
N LYS A 244 -4.37 21.24 -13.42
CA LYS A 244 -5.06 22.17 -12.52
C LYS A 244 -6.24 21.47 -11.86
N ARG A 245 -7.07 20.74 -12.63
CA ARG A 245 -8.23 19.99 -12.11
C ARG A 245 -7.87 18.97 -11.02
N ILE A 246 -6.74 18.28 -11.15
CA ILE A 246 -6.28 17.33 -10.12
C ILE A 246 -5.76 18.07 -8.89
N LEU A 247 -4.91 19.07 -9.08
CA LEU A 247 -4.19 19.73 -7.99
C LEU A 247 -5.05 20.72 -7.20
N SER A 248 -6.05 21.34 -7.81
CA SER A 248 -6.93 22.31 -7.14
C SER A 248 -8.13 21.68 -6.46
N ARG A 249 -8.43 20.40 -6.73
CA ARG A 249 -9.61 19.72 -6.20
C ARG A 249 -9.65 19.79 -4.68
N ASP A 250 -10.79 20.16 -4.10
CA ASP A 250 -10.97 20.04 -2.64
C ASP A 250 -10.94 18.54 -2.27
N PRO A 251 -10.01 18.10 -1.40
CA PRO A 251 -9.90 16.71 -1.01
C PRO A 251 -11.09 16.21 -0.17
N LYS A 252 -11.81 17.12 0.50
CA LYS A 252 -12.78 16.73 1.53
C LYS A 252 -14.07 16.20 0.93
N PRO A 253 -14.81 16.86 0.03
CA PRO A 253 -16.15 16.44 -0.38
C PRO A 253 -16.23 14.99 -0.88
N ARG A 254 -17.33 14.31 -0.55
CA ARG A 254 -17.61 12.97 -1.07
C ARG A 254 -17.90 13.08 -2.58
N PRO A 255 -17.24 12.28 -3.44
CA PRO A 255 -17.57 12.27 -4.86
C PRO A 255 -19.00 11.75 -5.11
N ARG A 256 -19.70 12.34 -6.08
CA ARG A 256 -21.05 11.92 -6.49
C ARG A 256 -21.08 10.49 -7.03
N LYS A 257 -20.09 10.11 -7.84
CA LYS A 257 -19.97 8.77 -8.43
C LYS A 257 -18.74 8.05 -7.86
N THR A 258 -18.92 6.77 -7.49
CA THR A 258 -17.82 5.91 -7.03
C THR A 258 -17.92 4.55 -7.70
N LYS A 259 -16.90 4.15 -8.47
CA LYS A 259 -16.85 2.81 -9.08
C LYS A 259 -16.74 1.75 -7.99
N ARG A 260 -17.61 0.75 -8.03
CA ARG A 260 -17.56 -0.44 -7.19
C ARG A 260 -17.52 -1.65 -8.11
N SER A 261 -16.56 -2.53 -7.87
CA SER A 261 -16.48 -3.82 -8.54
C SER A 261 -16.22 -4.88 -7.46
N PRO A 262 -16.72 -6.12 -7.65
CA PRO A 262 -16.31 -7.24 -6.83
C PRO A 262 -14.80 -7.39 -6.84
N ARG A 263 -14.25 -7.80 -5.70
CA ARG A 263 -12.83 -8.16 -5.63
C ARG A 263 -12.68 -9.56 -6.24
N PRO A 264 -11.81 -9.75 -7.24
CA PRO A 264 -11.54 -11.09 -7.75
C PRO A 264 -10.86 -11.95 -6.69
N LEU A 265 -10.94 -13.27 -6.85
CA LEU A 265 -10.30 -14.24 -5.95
C LEU A 265 -8.77 -14.13 -6.04
N CYS A 266 -8.25 -14.20 -7.27
CA CYS A 266 -6.87 -13.94 -7.66
C CYS A 266 -6.83 -13.20 -9.01
N HIS A 267 -5.66 -12.71 -9.38
CA HIS A 267 -5.34 -12.31 -10.75
C HIS A 267 -4.59 -13.45 -11.43
N ALA A 268 -5.24 -14.11 -12.37
CA ALA A 268 -4.68 -15.17 -13.20
C ALA A 268 -4.81 -14.79 -14.68
N ALA A 269 -3.91 -15.30 -15.52
CA ALA A 269 -3.97 -15.10 -16.97
C ALA A 269 -4.83 -16.18 -17.64
N THR A 270 -4.79 -17.41 -17.12
CA THR A 270 -5.53 -18.56 -17.64
C THR A 270 -6.64 -19.01 -16.69
N ARG A 271 -7.60 -19.78 -17.23
CA ARG A 271 -8.69 -20.35 -16.41
C ARG A 271 -8.16 -21.48 -15.53
N GLU A 272 -7.18 -22.22 -16.03
CA GLU A 272 -6.49 -23.32 -15.38
C GLU A 272 -5.81 -22.82 -14.10
N ALA A 273 -4.94 -21.82 -14.20
CA ALA A 273 -4.28 -21.22 -13.04
C ALA A 273 -5.28 -20.61 -12.02
N TRP A 274 -6.41 -20.08 -12.51
CA TRP A 274 -7.48 -19.60 -11.65
C TRP A 274 -8.16 -20.73 -10.87
N LEU A 275 -8.45 -21.86 -11.54
CA LEU A 275 -9.07 -23.04 -10.93
C LEU A 275 -8.14 -23.66 -9.89
N GLU A 276 -6.86 -23.81 -10.23
CA GLU A 276 -5.83 -24.30 -9.31
C GLU A 276 -5.70 -23.41 -8.06
N PHE A 277 -5.66 -22.09 -8.25
CA PHE A 277 -5.64 -21.15 -7.12
C PHE A 277 -6.90 -21.30 -6.26
N LYS A 278 -8.07 -21.44 -6.90
CA LYS A 278 -9.34 -21.60 -6.20
C LYS A 278 -9.36 -22.88 -5.36
N GLU A 279 -8.83 -23.98 -5.87
CA GLU A 279 -8.71 -25.24 -5.15
C GLU A 279 -7.86 -25.07 -3.88
N ARG A 280 -6.60 -24.60 -4.03
CA ARG A 280 -5.70 -24.31 -2.91
C ARG A 280 -6.32 -23.35 -1.88
N PHE A 281 -7.00 -22.31 -2.36
CA PHE A 281 -7.72 -21.37 -1.49
C PHE A 281 -8.85 -22.06 -0.72
N SER A 282 -9.61 -22.93 -1.38
CA SER A 282 -10.75 -23.63 -0.77
C SER A 282 -10.28 -24.62 0.30
N GLU A 283 -9.21 -25.36 0.02
CA GLU A 283 -8.55 -26.24 0.99
C GLU A 283 -8.05 -25.45 2.22
N TYR A 284 -7.35 -24.33 1.99
CA TYR A 284 -6.88 -23.45 3.05
C TYR A 284 -8.03 -22.93 3.92
N VAL A 285 -9.12 -22.47 3.29
CA VAL A 285 -10.29 -21.98 4.03
C VAL A 285 -10.96 -23.10 4.80
N SER A 286 -11.10 -24.29 4.21
CA SER A 286 -11.66 -25.46 4.88
C SER A 286 -10.86 -25.83 6.13
N ALA A 287 -9.54 -26.02 5.99
CA ALA A 287 -8.65 -26.31 7.11
C ALA A 287 -8.70 -25.24 8.20
N TYR A 288 -8.68 -23.96 7.82
CA TYR A 288 -8.81 -22.84 8.76
C TYR A 288 -10.14 -22.86 9.52
N MET A 289 -11.25 -23.08 8.83
CA MET A 289 -12.59 -23.02 9.43
C MET A 289 -12.80 -24.21 10.38
N SER A 290 -12.33 -25.40 10.01
CA SER A 290 -12.35 -26.59 10.88
C SER A 290 -11.53 -26.38 12.15
N ALA A 291 -10.27 -25.93 12.02
CA ALA A 291 -9.42 -25.64 13.18
C ALA A 291 -10.00 -24.51 14.05
N SER A 292 -10.56 -23.46 13.42
CA SER A 292 -11.25 -22.38 14.14
C SER A 292 -12.48 -22.86 14.90
N ALA A 293 -13.26 -23.79 14.35
CA ALA A 293 -14.44 -24.32 15.04
C ALA A 293 -14.04 -25.09 16.31
N LEU A 294 -13.05 -25.99 16.18
CA LEU A 294 -12.51 -26.77 17.30
C LEU A 294 -11.86 -25.89 18.39
N LEU A 295 -11.06 -24.91 17.98
CA LEU A 295 -10.43 -24.00 18.93
C LEU A 295 -11.49 -23.18 19.70
N ARG A 296 -12.55 -22.73 19.02
CA ARG A 296 -13.65 -21.99 19.65
C ARG A 296 -14.51 -22.84 20.58
N SER A 297 -14.50 -24.17 20.42
CA SER A 297 -15.19 -25.10 21.33
C SER A 297 -14.33 -25.54 22.52
N GLY A 298 -13.11 -25.00 22.69
CA GLY A 298 -12.24 -25.32 23.83
C GLY A 298 -11.09 -26.30 23.54
N VAL A 299 -10.99 -26.84 22.32
CA VAL A 299 -9.95 -27.83 21.99
C VAL A 299 -8.64 -27.11 21.64
N LEU A 300 -7.74 -26.95 22.62
CA LEU A 300 -6.48 -26.22 22.43
C LEU A 300 -5.52 -26.89 21.45
N ALA A 301 -5.53 -28.23 21.35
CA ALA A 301 -4.73 -28.97 20.36
C ALA A 301 -5.03 -28.55 18.91
N ALA A 302 -6.20 -27.95 18.64
CA ALA A 302 -6.55 -27.44 17.32
C ALA A 302 -5.62 -26.34 16.79
N LEU A 303 -4.79 -25.73 17.64
CA LEU A 303 -3.74 -24.78 17.21
C LEU A 303 -2.81 -25.38 16.15
N GLU A 304 -2.48 -26.67 16.27
CA GLU A 304 -1.58 -27.36 15.35
C GLU A 304 -2.22 -27.63 13.98
N HIS A 305 -3.56 -27.62 13.92
CA HIS A 305 -4.32 -27.85 12.68
C HIS A 305 -4.53 -26.57 11.86
N PHE A 306 -4.15 -25.39 12.38
CA PHE A 306 -4.25 -24.17 11.61
C PHE A 306 -3.25 -24.16 10.46
N PRO A 307 -3.65 -23.69 9.25
CA PRO A 307 -2.70 -23.50 8.16
C PRO A 307 -1.53 -22.61 8.58
N LYS A 308 -0.32 -23.01 8.17
CA LYS A 308 0.91 -22.31 8.52
C LYS A 308 0.83 -20.82 8.19
N GLY A 309 1.21 -19.98 9.15
CA GLY A 309 1.27 -18.53 8.98
C GLY A 309 -0.10 -17.85 8.88
N CYS A 310 -1.22 -18.53 9.15
CA CYS A 310 -2.52 -17.87 9.25
C CYS A 310 -2.63 -16.97 10.50
N HIS A 311 -3.66 -16.13 10.53
CA HIS A 311 -4.03 -15.41 11.75
C HIS A 311 -5.10 -16.18 12.51
N LEU A 312 -4.90 -16.40 13.79
CA LEU A 312 -5.91 -17.03 14.62
C LEU A 312 -7.23 -16.24 14.63
N PRO A 313 -8.37 -16.94 14.77
CA PRO A 313 -9.66 -16.28 14.95
C PRO A 313 -9.66 -15.38 16.18
N ARG A 314 -10.58 -14.40 16.23
CA ARG A 314 -10.84 -13.67 17.48
C ARG A 314 -11.40 -14.63 18.52
N LEU A 315 -10.65 -14.84 19.60
CA LEU A 315 -11.01 -15.71 20.72
C LEU A 315 -11.77 -14.95 21.81
N THR A 316 -12.51 -15.68 22.65
CA THR A 316 -13.09 -15.15 23.89
C THR A 316 -12.00 -14.88 24.92
N GLY A 317 -12.32 -14.13 25.98
CA GLY A 317 -11.38 -13.82 27.06
C GLY A 317 -10.81 -15.08 27.71
N ASP A 318 -11.67 -16.05 28.01
CA ASP A 318 -11.29 -17.29 28.70
C ASP A 318 -10.36 -18.16 27.85
N LEU A 319 -10.67 -18.32 26.56
CA LEU A 319 -9.81 -19.05 25.61
C LEU A 319 -8.45 -18.36 25.44
N ARG A 320 -8.43 -17.02 25.45
CA ARG A 320 -7.18 -16.27 25.37
C ARG A 320 -6.33 -16.47 26.63
N LEU A 321 -6.95 -16.42 27.81
CA LEU A 321 -6.26 -16.67 29.08
C LEU A 321 -5.72 -18.11 29.15
N ALA A 322 -6.47 -19.09 28.65
CA ALA A 322 -6.01 -20.49 28.59
C ALA A 322 -4.77 -20.66 27.71
N LEU A 323 -4.62 -19.88 26.64
CA LEU A 323 -3.44 -19.89 25.76
C LEU A 323 -2.24 -19.12 26.32
N GLU A 324 -2.46 -18.17 27.22
CA GLU A 324 -1.42 -17.34 27.83
C GLU A 324 -0.87 -17.96 29.13
N ARG A 325 -1.46 -19.05 29.64
CA ARG A 325 -0.92 -19.82 30.77
C ARG A 325 0.26 -20.68 30.30
N PRO A 326 1.45 -20.57 30.93
CA PRO A 326 2.54 -21.50 30.67
C PRO A 326 2.07 -22.90 31.11
N GLY A 327 2.20 -23.86 30.18
CA GLY A 327 1.98 -25.29 30.44
C GLY A 327 3.14 -25.91 31.18
#